data_AF-A0A9X3EK85-F1
#
_entry.id   AF-A0A9X3EK85-F1
#
_cell.length_a   1.000
_cell.length_b   1.000
_cell.length_c   1.000
_cell.angle_alpha   90.00
_cell.angle_beta   90.00
_cell.angle_gamma   90.00
#
_symmetry.space_group_name_H-M   'P 1'
#
loop_
_entity.id
_entity.type
_entity.pdbx_description
1 polymer ?
#
loop_
_entity_poly.entity_id
_entity_poly.type
_entity_poly.pdbx_seq_one_letter_code
_entity_poly.pdbx_strand_id
1 'polypeptide(L)'
;MDLKSYDIYGIDCESLSIARAAVEALLDIIMIAHESGYRCGRYYRLNDVGQEHIVLQNNYDEYDDEWTEEKYVDYPFLLYINETLRSSEIANFLQDDKRIVLLKHQEL
;
A
#
# COMPACT_ATOMS: atom_id res chain seq x y z
N MET A 1 -22.47 -3.22 12.76
CA MET A 1 -22.02 -2.28 11.72
C MET A 1 -20.54 -2.52 11.62
N ASP A 2 -20.08 -3.07 10.50
CA ASP A 2 -18.66 -3.17 10.24
C ASP A 2 -18.11 -1.74 10.06
N LEU A 3 -17.13 -1.38 10.87
CA LEU A 3 -16.45 -0.09 10.78
C LEU A 3 -15.46 -0.17 9.63
N LYS A 4 -15.40 0.90 8.83
CA LYS A 4 -14.35 1.02 7.82
C LYS A 4 -13.02 1.22 8.52
N SER A 5 -11.95 0.91 7.82
CA SER A 5 -10.61 1.04 8.38
C SER A 5 -9.64 1.64 7.37
N TYR A 6 -8.56 2.15 7.92
CA TYR A 6 -7.42 2.73 7.25
C TYR A 6 -6.16 2.03 7.75
N ASP A 7 -5.50 1.31 6.85
CA ASP A 7 -4.26 0.61 7.15
C ASP A 7 -3.11 1.16 6.30
N ILE A 8 -1.92 1.17 6.89
CA ILE A 8 -0.65 1.40 6.20
C ILE A 8 0.24 0.18 6.42
N TYR A 9 0.73 -0.39 5.33
CA TYR A 9 1.73 -1.44 5.35
C TYR A 9 3.05 -0.94 4.75
N GLY A 10 4.15 -1.24 5.42
CA GLY A 10 5.50 -1.05 4.91
C GLY A 10 5.96 -2.28 4.16
N ILE A 11 6.61 -2.09 3.02
CA ILE A 11 7.16 -3.18 2.22
C ILE A 11 8.65 -2.93 1.98
N ASP A 12 9.48 -3.88 2.41
CA ASP A 12 10.92 -3.88 2.17
C ASP A 12 11.30 -4.89 1.08
N CYS A 13 11.55 -4.38 -0.13
CA CYS A 13 12.03 -5.18 -1.26
C CYS A 13 12.81 -4.32 -2.25
N GLU A 14 13.29 -4.93 -3.33
CA GLU A 14 14.22 -4.30 -4.27
C GLU A 14 13.55 -3.34 -5.27
N SER A 15 12.24 -3.50 -5.52
CA SER A 15 11.52 -2.64 -6.46
C SER A 15 10.02 -2.57 -6.22
N LEU A 16 9.41 -1.47 -6.65
CA LEU A 16 7.96 -1.27 -6.62
C LEU A 16 7.21 -2.35 -7.43
N SER A 17 7.83 -2.86 -8.50
CA SER A 17 7.25 -3.94 -9.31
C SER A 17 7.20 -5.28 -8.57
N ILE A 18 8.19 -5.58 -7.72
CA ILE A 18 8.22 -6.76 -6.84
C ILE A 18 7.18 -6.60 -5.74
N ALA A 19 7.12 -5.43 -5.10
CA ALA A 19 6.09 -5.12 -4.09
C ALA A 19 4.68 -5.33 -4.65
N ARG A 20 4.41 -4.80 -5.86
CA ARG A 20 3.12 -4.99 -6.54
C ARG A 20 2.81 -6.45 -6.78
N ALA A 21 3.76 -7.21 -7.34
CA ALA A 21 3.53 -8.63 -7.64
C ALA A 21 3.22 -9.45 -6.38
N ALA A 22 3.86 -9.12 -5.25
CA ALA A 22 3.55 -9.75 -3.96
C ALA A 22 2.14 -9.41 -3.48
N VAL A 23 1.76 -8.12 -3.49
CA VAL A 23 0.42 -7.67 -3.07
C VAL A 23 -0.68 -8.27 -3.95
N GLU A 24 -0.50 -8.26 -5.27
CA GLU A 24 -1.45 -8.85 -6.22
C GLU A 24 -1.64 -10.36 -5.98
N ALA A 25 -0.56 -11.09 -5.73
CA ALA A 25 -0.62 -12.53 -5.47
C ALA A 25 -1.28 -12.87 -4.13
N LEU A 26 -1.02 -12.10 -3.08
CA LEU A 26 -1.56 -12.34 -1.74
C LEU A 26 -3.04 -11.96 -1.62
N LEU A 27 -3.46 -10.88 -2.30
CA LEU A 27 -4.83 -10.37 -2.24
C LEU A 27 -5.72 -10.85 -3.39
N ASP A 28 -5.16 -11.60 -4.36
CA ASP A 28 -5.82 -12.03 -5.60
C ASP A 28 -6.45 -10.84 -6.36
N ILE A 29 -5.66 -9.77 -6.54
CA ILE A 29 -6.07 -8.53 -7.22
C ILE A 29 -5.15 -8.17 -8.39
N ILE A 30 -5.58 -7.22 -9.22
CA ILE A 30 -4.75 -6.62 -10.28
C ILE A 30 -4.68 -5.11 -10.05
N MET A 31 -3.48 -4.59 -9.81
CA MET A 31 -3.24 -3.17 -9.63
C MET A 31 -2.81 -2.52 -10.95
N ILE A 32 -3.40 -1.38 -11.27
CA ILE A 32 -3.12 -0.63 -12.49
C ILE A 32 -2.03 0.39 -12.21
N ALA A 33 -1.06 0.46 -13.12
CA ALA A 33 0.01 1.44 -13.07
C ALA A 33 -0.52 2.84 -13.40
N HIS A 34 -0.10 3.82 -12.62
CA HIS A 34 -0.31 5.23 -12.86
C HIS A 34 1.01 5.97 -12.70
N GLU A 35 1.14 7.11 -13.37
CA GLU A 35 2.27 8.02 -13.21
C GLU A 35 1.73 9.37 -12.76
N SER A 36 2.36 9.94 -11.73
CA SER A 36 2.05 11.26 -11.23
C SER A 36 3.31 11.87 -10.64
N GLY A 37 3.72 13.03 -11.14
CA GLY A 37 4.80 13.81 -10.54
C GLY A 37 4.51 14.20 -9.07
N TYR A 38 3.24 14.22 -8.65
CA TYR A 38 2.83 14.53 -7.27
C TYR A 38 2.85 13.32 -6.30
N ARG A 39 3.18 12.11 -6.77
CA ARG A 39 3.19 10.89 -5.93
C ARG A 39 4.48 10.10 -6.11
N CYS A 40 5.63 10.77 -6.16
CA CYS A 40 6.90 10.09 -6.37
C CYS A 40 6.91 9.23 -7.65
N GLY A 41 6.47 9.82 -8.76
CA GLY A 41 6.47 9.17 -10.06
C GLY A 41 5.43 8.05 -10.19
N ARG A 42 5.90 6.80 -10.28
CA ARG A 42 5.05 5.64 -10.59
C ARG A 42 4.41 5.09 -9.33
N TYR A 43 3.09 4.89 -9.37
CA TYR A 43 2.34 4.21 -8.32
C TYR A 43 1.35 3.22 -8.93
N TYR A 44 0.86 2.30 -8.10
CA TYR A 44 -0.13 1.32 -8.50
C TYR A 44 -1.38 1.51 -7.66
N ARG A 45 -2.56 1.34 -8.26
CA ARG A 45 -3.82 1.35 -7.51
C ARG A 45 -4.76 0.27 -8.01
N LEU A 46 -5.62 -0.25 -7.13
CA LEU A 46 -6.74 -1.07 -7.57
C LEU A 46 -7.73 -0.18 -8.35
N ASN A 47 -8.12 -0.62 -9.54
CA ASN A 47 -9.00 0.15 -10.42
C ASN A 47 -10.46 -0.27 -10.23
N ASP A 48 -10.93 -0.22 -8.98
CA ASP A 48 -12.33 -0.49 -8.67
C ASP A 48 -13.11 0.83 -8.49
N VAL A 49 -14.37 0.82 -8.91
CA VAL A 49 -15.33 1.94 -8.79
C VAL A 49 -16.09 1.84 -7.45
N GLY A 50 -15.47 1.20 -6.47
CA GLY A 50 -16.03 0.80 -5.18
C GLY A 50 -15.32 1.46 -4.00
N GLN A 51 -15.94 1.31 -2.83
CA GLN A 51 -15.62 2.01 -1.58
C GLN A 51 -14.25 1.67 -0.97
N GLU A 52 -13.44 0.78 -1.57
CA GLU A 52 -12.12 0.38 -1.06
C GLU A 52 -11.02 0.96 -1.94
N HIS A 53 -10.05 1.66 -1.34
CA HIS A 53 -8.95 2.27 -2.07
C HIS A 53 -7.62 1.63 -1.68
N ILE A 54 -7.06 0.84 -2.59
CA ILE A 54 -5.76 0.20 -2.45
C ILE A 54 -4.75 0.96 -3.31
N VAL A 55 -3.70 1.50 -2.68
CA VAL A 55 -2.63 2.26 -3.35
C VAL A 55 -1.28 1.77 -2.89
N LEU A 56 -0.39 1.45 -3.83
CA LEU A 56 1.00 1.11 -3.59
C LEU A 56 1.91 2.15 -4.25
N GLN A 57 2.84 2.73 -3.49
CA GLN A 57 3.74 3.76 -3.99
C GLN A 57 5.10 3.73 -3.29
N ASN A 58 6.06 4.46 -3.85
CA ASN A 58 7.32 4.78 -3.18
C ASN A 58 7.06 5.60 -1.92
N ASN A 59 7.87 5.39 -0.89
CA ASN A 59 7.84 6.20 0.31
C ASN A 59 8.64 7.51 0.14
N TYR A 60 9.78 7.45 -0.54
CA TYR A 60 10.65 8.62 -0.74
C TYR A 60 10.47 9.20 -2.15
N ASP A 61 10.11 10.49 -2.25
CA ASP A 61 10.02 11.28 -3.47
C ASP A 61 11.38 11.82 -3.91
N GLU A 62 11.97 11.21 -4.94
CA GLU A 62 13.27 11.65 -5.48
C GLU A 62 13.21 13.00 -6.21
N TYR A 63 12.02 13.45 -6.62
CA TYR A 63 11.86 14.73 -7.32
C TYR A 63 11.82 15.91 -6.34
N ASP A 64 11.12 15.72 -5.22
CA ASP A 64 10.93 16.74 -4.19
C ASP A 64 11.86 16.57 -2.97
N ASP A 65 12.64 15.48 -2.90
CA ASP A 65 13.54 15.11 -1.78
C ASP A 65 12.78 14.98 -0.44
N GLU A 66 11.56 14.44 -0.48
CA GLU A 66 10.64 14.35 0.65
C GLU A 66 10.14 12.92 0.91
N TRP A 67 9.83 12.61 2.17
CA TRP A 67 9.19 11.34 2.54
C TRP A 67 7.67 11.51 2.58
N THR A 68 6.95 10.58 1.96
CA THR A 68 5.49 10.49 2.05
C THR A 68 5.07 10.27 3.50
N GLU A 69 5.74 9.35 4.20
CA GLU A 69 5.55 9.14 5.64
C GLU A 69 6.91 9.14 6.36
N GLU A 70 7.30 10.30 6.89
CA GLU A 70 8.56 10.48 7.66
C GLU A 70 8.70 9.54 8.87
N LYS A 71 7.60 8.95 9.35
CA LYS A 71 7.63 7.98 10.45
C LYS A 71 8.06 6.59 10.02
N TYR A 72 8.06 6.30 8.72
CA TYR A 72 8.25 4.96 8.16
C TYR A 72 9.39 4.92 7.15
N VAL A 73 10.41 5.77 7.30
CA VAL A 73 11.55 5.89 6.37
C VAL A 73 12.33 4.59 6.14
N ASP A 74 12.22 3.63 7.07
CA ASP A 74 12.84 2.30 6.95
C ASP A 74 12.20 1.44 5.84
N TYR A 75 11.02 1.81 5.34
CA TYR A 75 10.30 1.08 4.32
C TYR A 75 10.32 1.86 2.98
N PRO A 76 10.94 1.31 1.92
CA PRO A 76 11.02 1.98 0.62
C PRO A 76 9.67 2.12 -0.07
N PHE A 77 8.70 1.23 0.22
CA PHE A 77 7.37 1.26 -0.38
C PHE A 77 6.28 1.20 0.69
N LEU A 78 5.18 1.88 0.41
CA LEU A 78 4.00 1.92 1.26
C LEU A 78 2.77 1.44 0.50
N LEU A 79 1.99 0.57 1.15
CA LEU A 79 0.69 0.13 0.71
C LEU A 79 -0.38 0.72 1.64
N TYR A 80 -1.26 1.52 1.06
CA TYR A 80 -2.41 2.11 1.72
C TYR A 80 -3.66 1.31 1.39
N ILE A 81 -4.40 0.93 2.42
CA ILE A 81 -5.73 0.31 2.30
C ILE A 81 -6.73 1.21 3.01
N ASN A 82 -7.53 1.94 2.26
CA ASN A 82 -8.49 2.89 2.81
C ASN A 82 -9.92 2.42 2.62
N GLU A 83 -10.78 2.81 3.56
CA GLU A 83 -12.23 2.58 3.51
C GLU A 83 -12.63 1.10 3.38
N THR A 84 -11.76 0.19 3.82
CA THR A 84 -12.01 -1.26 3.77
C THR A 84 -12.84 -1.74 4.96
N LEU A 85 -13.74 -2.69 4.72
CA LEU A 85 -14.45 -3.46 5.76
C LEU A 85 -13.74 -4.78 6.08
N ARG A 86 -12.66 -5.11 5.36
CA ARG A 86 -11.95 -6.39 5.43
C ARG A 86 -10.50 -6.26 5.87
N SER A 87 -10.18 -5.25 6.69
CA SER A 87 -8.81 -5.02 7.18
C SER A 87 -8.21 -6.24 7.86
N SER A 88 -8.94 -6.94 8.73
CA SER A 88 -8.43 -8.15 9.39
C SER A 88 -8.14 -9.29 8.42
N GLU A 89 -8.94 -9.43 7.35
CA GLU A 89 -8.70 -10.43 6.31
C GLU A 89 -7.46 -10.07 5.49
N ILE A 90 -7.34 -8.81 5.07
CA ILE A 90 -6.18 -8.30 4.33
C ILE A 90 -4.89 -8.46 5.15
N ALA A 91 -4.90 -8.10 6.43
CA ALA A 91 -3.74 -8.28 7.31
C ALA A 91 -3.33 -9.76 7.42
N ASN A 92 -4.31 -10.67 7.47
CA ASN A 92 -4.04 -12.11 7.53
C ASN A 92 -3.43 -12.67 6.24
N PHE A 93 -3.74 -12.11 5.08
CA PHE A 93 -3.08 -12.50 3.83
C PHE A 93 -1.70 -11.87 3.70
N LEU A 94 -1.56 -10.58 4.01
CA LEU A 94 -0.30 -9.87 3.82
C LEU A 94 0.81 -10.37 4.75
N GLN A 95 0.49 -10.86 5.95
CA GLN A 95 1.48 -11.40 6.89
C GLN A 95 2.19 -12.68 6.37
N ASP A 96 1.68 -13.34 5.32
CA ASP A 96 2.34 -14.51 4.72
C ASP A 96 3.66 -14.13 4.03
N ASP A 97 3.84 -12.85 3.68
CA ASP A 97 5.10 -12.31 3.20
C ASP A 97 5.80 -11.47 4.27
N LYS A 98 6.93 -11.97 4.77
CA LYS A 98 7.73 -11.33 5.84
C LYS A 98 8.28 -9.96 5.48
N ARG A 99 8.28 -9.59 4.20
CA ARG A 99 8.68 -8.26 3.72
C ARG A 99 7.61 -7.20 3.96
N ILE A 100 6.38 -7.62 4.24
CA ILE A 100 5.21 -6.75 4.43
C ILE A 100 4.88 -6.69 5.92
N VAL A 101 4.82 -5.47 6.46
CA VAL A 101 4.56 -5.23 7.88
C VAL A 101 3.43 -4.22 8.03
N LEU A 102 2.42 -4.54 8.84
CA LEU A 102 1.39 -3.58 9.24
C LEU A 102 2.02 -2.50 10.14
N LEU A 103 2.04 -1.26 9.67
CA LEU A 103 2.62 -0.11 10.38
C LEU A 103 1.58 0.69 11.14
N LYS A 104 0.38 0.79 10.58
CA LYS A 104 -0.74 1.52 11.16
C LYS A 104 -2.06 0.82 10.84
N HIS A 105 -2.92 0.74 11.84
CA HIS A 105 -4.33 0.38 11.70
C HIS A 105 -5.18 1.45 12.41
N GLN A 106 -6.26 1.88 11.78
CA GLN A 106 -7.18 2.87 12.33
C GLN A 106 -8.61 2.58 11.87
N GLU A 107 -9.54 2.43 12.81
CA GLU A 107 -10.98 2.37 12.53
C GLU A 107 -11.54 3.78 12.23
N LEU A 108 -12.48 3.87 11.30
CA LEU A 108 -13.10 5.10 10.77
C LEU A 108 -14.55 5.27 11.26
#